data_AF-A0AAD7T687-F1
#
_entry.id   AF-A0AAD7T687-F1
#
_cell.length_a   1.000
_cell.length_b   1.000
_cell.length_c   1.000
_cell.angle_alpha   90.00
_cell.angle_beta   90.00
_cell.angle_gamma   90.00
#
_symmetry.space_group_name_H-M   'P 1'
#
loop_
_entity.id
_entity.type
_entity.pdbx_description
1 polymer ?
#
loop_
_entity_poly.entity_id
_entity_poly.type
_entity_poly.pdbx_seq_one_letter_code
_entity_poly.pdbx_strand_id
1 'polypeptide(L)'
;MGKSRVASLKQVTIPRLELTAAVVAVKIDKMLHQELQVPLQPSTFWTDSTTVLRYIDNDTARFKTFVANRINVIREATKPSQWKYVRTTENPADLPQQGPEGQELGTVKNVDRRTKFPAEQRV
;
A
#
# COMPACT_ATOMS: atom_id res chain seq x y z
N MET A 1 25.01 21.83 26.21
CA MET A 1 24.88 22.10 24.75
C MET A 1 25.32 20.85 23.98
N GLY A 2 24.39 19.94 23.70
CA GLY A 2 24.66 18.69 22.99
C GLY A 2 24.63 18.91 21.48
N LYS A 3 25.76 18.69 20.80
CA LYS A 3 25.86 18.76 19.34
C LYS A 3 25.22 17.51 18.76
N SER A 4 23.96 17.61 18.35
CA SER A 4 23.28 16.59 17.56
C SER A 4 24.04 16.41 16.25
N ARG A 5 24.71 15.27 16.08
CA ARG A 5 25.32 14.90 14.81
C ARG A 5 24.19 14.42 13.90
N VAL A 6 23.60 15.34 13.14
CA VAL A 6 22.76 14.97 12.01
C VAL A 6 23.68 14.28 11.01
N ALA A 7 23.63 12.95 10.98
CA ALA A 7 24.33 12.15 9.98
C ALA A 7 23.90 12.65 8.60
N SER A 8 24.86 12.97 7.72
CA SER A 8 24.56 13.31 6.33
C SER A 8 23.69 12.19 5.75
N LEU A 9 22.43 12.49 5.45
CA LEU A 9 21.51 11.57 4.79
C LEU A 9 22.11 11.29 3.42
N LYS A 10 22.85 10.19 3.28
CA LYS A 10 23.36 9.76 1.98
C LYS A 10 22.16 9.75 1.03
N GLN A 11 22.23 10.47 -0.08
CA GLN A 11 21.17 10.49 -1.09
C GLN A 11 20.80 9.04 -1.44
N VAL A 12 19.63 8.61 -0.98
CA VAL A 12 19.11 7.29 -1.28
C VAL A 12 18.47 7.40 -2.64
N THR A 13 18.91 6.58 -3.59
CA THR A 13 18.31 6.56 -4.93
C THR A 13 16.90 5.95 -4.87
N ILE A 14 16.04 6.36 -5.80
CA ILE A 14 14.67 5.82 -5.94
C ILE A 14 14.64 4.28 -5.92
N PRO A 15 15.48 3.55 -6.68
CA PRO A 15 15.49 2.08 -6.64
C PRO A 15 15.84 1.49 -5.27
N ARG A 16 16.62 2.20 -4.44
CA ARG A 16 16.95 1.74 -3.09
C ARG A 16 15.77 1.92 -2.13
N LEU A 17 14.99 2.98 -2.29
CA LEU A 17 13.76 3.19 -1.50
C LEU A 17 12.72 2.15 -1.86
N GLU A 18 12.43 1.96 -3.15
CA GLU A 18 11.48 0.97 -3.64
C GLU A 18 11.81 -0.45 -3.15
N LEU A 19 13.07 -0.86 -3.27
CA LEU A 19 13.50 -2.18 -2.79
C LEU A 19 13.46 -2.32 -1.27
N THR A 20 13.63 -1.20 -0.54
CA THR A 20 13.48 -1.19 0.92
C THR A 20 12.01 -1.32 1.31
N ALA A 21 11.10 -0.64 0.61
CA ALA A 21 9.66 -0.76 0.80
C ALA A 21 9.19 -2.20 0.56
N ALA A 22 9.69 -2.86 -0.49
CA ALA A 22 9.42 -4.27 -0.76
C ALA A 22 9.85 -5.18 0.40
N VAL A 23 11.03 -4.96 0.99
CA VAL A 23 11.47 -5.73 2.17
C VAL A 23 10.57 -5.49 3.38
N VAL A 24 10.14 -4.25 3.61
CA VAL A 24 9.23 -3.93 4.73
C VAL A 24 7.90 -4.64 4.54
N ALA A 25 7.31 -4.62 3.33
CA ALA A 25 6.06 -5.30 3.03
C ALA A 25 6.13 -6.81 3.36
N VAL A 26 7.21 -7.48 2.97
CA VAL A 26 7.43 -8.91 3.26
C VAL A 26 7.57 -9.19 4.74
N LYS A 27 8.24 -8.31 5.50
CA LYS A 27 8.38 -8.47 6.96
C LYS A 27 7.05 -8.31 7.67
N ILE A 28 6.24 -7.35 7.25
CA ILE A 28 4.89 -7.13 7.79
C ILE A 28 4.01 -8.34 7.46
N ASP A 29 4.03 -8.82 6.23
CA ASP A 29 3.30 -10.02 5.82
C ASP A 29 3.63 -11.24 6.68
N LYS A 30 4.93 -11.48 6.90
CA LYS A 30 5.40 -12.55 7.77
C LYS A 30 4.90 -12.38 9.21
N MET A 31 4.99 -11.17 9.75
CA MET A 31 4.50 -10.86 11.09
C MET A 31 2.99 -11.11 11.20
N LEU A 32 2.21 -10.68 10.21
CA LEU A 32 0.76 -10.90 10.18
C LEU A 32 0.41 -12.39 10.18
N HIS A 33 1.10 -13.20 9.38
CA HIS A 33 0.90 -14.65 9.36
C HIS A 33 1.32 -15.35 10.66
N GLN A 34 2.23 -14.77 11.44
CA GLN A 34 2.68 -15.31 12.72
C GLN A 34 1.72 -14.95 13.86
N GLU A 35 1.22 -13.72 13.87
CA GLU A 35 0.43 -13.17 14.98
C GLU A 35 -1.08 -13.41 14.82
N LEU A 36 -1.58 -13.50 13.59
CA LEU A 36 -3.01 -13.71 13.34
C LEU A 36 -3.36 -15.19 13.52
N GLN A 37 -4.24 -15.47 14.50
CA GLN A 37 -4.76 -16.82 14.78
C GLN A 37 -5.89 -17.23 13.81
N VAL A 38 -5.89 -16.69 12.60
CA VAL A 38 -6.85 -17.02 11.54
C VAL A 38 -6.10 -17.51 10.30
N PRO A 39 -6.63 -18.51 9.57
CA PRO A 39 -6.01 -18.98 8.35
C PRO A 39 -6.06 -17.87 7.28
N LEU A 40 -4.89 -17.38 6.87
CA LEU A 40 -4.75 -16.42 5.79
C LEU A 40 -4.53 -17.14 4.45
N GLN A 41 -5.06 -16.55 3.40
CA GLN A 41 -4.75 -16.96 2.03
C GLN A 41 -3.33 -16.49 1.66
N PRO A 42 -2.68 -17.13 0.67
CA PRO A 42 -1.37 -16.69 0.20
C PRO A 42 -1.35 -15.22 -0.23
N SER A 43 -0.38 -14.46 0.26
CA SER A 43 -0.25 -13.04 -0.04
C SER A 43 0.15 -12.75 -1.48
N THR A 44 -0.38 -11.64 -2.01
CA THR A 44 0.03 -11.04 -3.29
C THR A 44 0.61 -9.66 -3.01
N PHE A 45 1.80 -9.38 -3.55
CA PHE A 45 2.52 -8.12 -3.37
C PHE A 45 2.43 -7.29 -4.64
N TRP A 46 1.83 -6.12 -4.54
CA TRP A 46 1.68 -5.18 -5.65
C TRP A 46 2.74 -4.09 -5.58
N THR A 47 3.38 -3.79 -6.70
CA THR A 47 4.33 -2.68 -6.83
C THR A 47 4.24 -2.08 -8.22
N ASP A 48 4.39 -0.77 -8.31
CA ASP A 48 4.52 -0.04 -9.57
C ASP A 48 5.99 0.08 -10.04
N SER A 49 6.94 -0.41 -9.23
CA SER A 49 8.34 -0.46 -9.62
C SER A 49 8.63 -1.69 -10.47
N THR A 50 8.70 -1.49 -11.78
CA THR A 50 9.21 -2.52 -12.71
C THR A 50 10.67 -2.89 -12.40
N THR A 51 11.44 -1.99 -11.78
CA THR A 51 12.81 -2.26 -11.34
C THR A 51 12.83 -3.31 -10.24
N VAL A 52 11.97 -3.17 -9.22
CA VAL A 52 11.82 -4.16 -8.14
C VAL A 52 11.38 -5.51 -8.71
N LEU A 53 10.41 -5.53 -9.62
CA LEU A 53 9.96 -6.77 -10.25
C LEU A 53 11.09 -7.48 -11.01
N ARG A 54 11.86 -6.75 -11.83
CA ARG A 54 13.01 -7.32 -12.54
C ARG A 54 14.07 -7.86 -11.60
N TYR A 55 14.32 -7.19 -10.47
CA TYR A 55 15.25 -7.68 -9.45
C TYR A 55 14.77 -8.98 -8.79
N ILE A 56 13.48 -9.08 -8.50
CA ILE A 56 12.89 -10.26 -7.87
C ILE A 56 12.79 -11.44 -8.83
N ASP A 57 12.63 -11.20 -10.13
CA ASP A 57 12.52 -12.25 -11.15
C ASP A 57 13.89 -12.76 -11.63
N ASN A 58 14.91 -11.91 -11.61
CA ASN A 58 16.23 -12.25 -12.17
C ASN A 58 17.09 -13.12 -11.23
N ASP A 59 17.30 -14.38 -11.59
CA ASP A 59 18.08 -15.37 -10.84
C ASP A 59 19.56 -15.48 -11.27
N THR A 60 19.93 -14.87 -12.40
CA THR A 60 21.26 -15.02 -13.02
C THR A 60 22.19 -13.82 -12.80
N ALA A 61 21.65 -12.63 -12.50
CA ALA A 61 22.43 -11.41 -12.42
C ALA A 61 23.19 -11.27 -11.09
N ARG A 62 24.43 -10.76 -11.18
CA ARG A 62 25.22 -10.35 -10.01
C ARG A 62 24.87 -8.93 -9.61
N PHE A 63 24.17 -8.77 -8.50
CA PHE A 63 23.82 -7.47 -7.94
C PHE A 63 24.88 -6.94 -6.97
N LYS A 64 24.94 -5.61 -6.80
CA LYS A 64 25.68 -4.99 -5.70
C LYS A 64 25.11 -5.47 -4.36
N THR A 65 25.97 -5.61 -3.34
CA THR A 65 25.65 -6.19 -2.03
C THR A 65 24.34 -5.66 -1.41
N PHE A 66 24.08 -4.36 -1.50
CA PHE A 66 22.83 -3.80 -0.99
C PHE A 66 21.61 -4.44 -1.67
N VAL A 67 21.57 -4.45 -3.00
CA VAL A 67 20.44 -4.99 -3.77
C VAL A 67 20.33 -6.50 -3.56
N ALA A 68 21.45 -7.22 -3.64
CA ALA A 68 21.50 -8.67 -3.40
C ALA A 68 20.90 -9.07 -2.04
N ASN A 69 21.33 -8.41 -0.96
CA ASN A 69 20.85 -8.73 0.38
C ASN A 69 19.33 -8.50 0.53
N ARG A 70 18.75 -7.49 -0.12
CA ARG A 70 17.30 -7.25 -0.05
C ARG A 70 16.53 -8.25 -0.91
N ILE A 71 17.02 -8.57 -2.10
CA ILE A 71 16.41 -9.60 -2.96
C ILE A 71 16.40 -10.95 -2.22
N ASN A 72 17.48 -11.30 -1.52
CA ASN A 72 17.52 -12.53 -0.73
C ASN A 72 16.43 -12.55 0.35
N VAL A 73 16.30 -11.47 1.14
CA VAL A 73 15.23 -11.37 2.15
C VAL A 73 13.83 -11.52 1.53
N ILE A 74 13.60 -10.92 0.36
CA ILE A 74 12.32 -11.02 -0.35
C ILE A 74 12.07 -12.46 -0.81
N ARG A 75 13.06 -13.10 -1.42
CA ARG A 75 12.95 -14.46 -1.98
C ARG A 75 12.93 -15.57 -0.92
N GLU A 76 13.50 -15.33 0.25
CA GLU A 76 13.42 -16.26 1.39
C GLU A 76 12.00 -16.37 1.94
N ALA A 77 11.20 -15.31 1.82
CA ALA A 77 9.85 -15.25 2.38
C ALA A 77 8.73 -15.30 1.33
N THR A 78 9.04 -15.07 0.05
CA THR A 78 8.04 -15.00 -1.02
C THR A 78 8.55 -15.63 -2.32
N LYS A 79 7.62 -16.01 -3.20
CA LYS A 79 7.91 -16.48 -4.56
C LYS A 79 7.80 -15.32 -5.55
N PRO A 80 8.63 -15.26 -6.61
CA PRO A 80 8.48 -14.25 -7.67
C PRO A 80 7.05 -14.17 -8.24
N SER A 81 6.35 -15.30 -8.32
CA SER A 81 4.96 -15.37 -8.80
C SER A 81 3.94 -14.59 -7.95
N GLN A 82 4.27 -14.28 -6.69
CA GLN A 82 3.42 -13.49 -5.79
C GLN A 82 3.55 -11.99 -6.02
N TRP A 83 4.54 -11.54 -6.81
CA TRP A 83 4.77 -10.14 -7.09
C TRP A 83 4.11 -9.73 -8.39
N LYS A 84 3.34 -8.63 -8.35
CA LYS A 84 2.53 -8.15 -9.47
C LYS A 84 2.74 -6.67 -9.69
N TYR A 85 2.68 -6.28 -10.96
CA TYR A 85 2.71 -4.89 -11.37
C TYR A 85 1.35 -4.23 -11.16
N VAL A 86 1.34 -3.03 -10.61
CA VAL A 86 0.19 -2.10 -10.61
C VAL A 86 0.64 -0.77 -11.20
N ARG A 87 -0.23 -0.06 -11.92
CA ARG A 87 0.11 1.29 -12.39
C ARG A 87 0.23 2.24 -11.20
N THR A 88 1.17 3.18 -11.22
CA THR A 88 1.37 4.16 -10.14
C THR A 88 0.07 4.88 -9.76
N THR A 89 -0.76 5.22 -10.74
CA THR A 89 -2.07 5.88 -10.53
C THR A 89 -3.12 5.00 -9.84
N GLU A 90 -2.92 3.68 -9.82
CA GLU A 90 -3.79 2.69 -9.20
C GLU A 90 -3.15 2.09 -7.94
N ASN A 91 -1.93 2.48 -7.61
CA ASN A 91 -1.22 1.98 -6.44
C ASN A 91 -1.78 2.69 -5.18
N PRO A 92 -2.51 1.98 -4.29
CA PRO A 92 -3.07 2.59 -3.10
C PRO A 92 -1.99 3.15 -2.15
N ALA A 93 -0.74 2.71 -2.28
CA ALA A 93 0.38 3.25 -1.50
C ALA A 93 0.82 4.66 -1.95
N ASP A 94 0.54 5.04 -3.20
CA ASP A 94 0.91 6.32 -3.81
C ASP A 94 -0.28 7.24 -4.06
N LEU A 95 -1.51 6.76 -3.83
CA LEU A 95 -2.66 7.64 -3.80
C LEU A 95 -2.42 8.70 -2.71
N PRO A 96 -2.56 10.00 -3.04
CA PRO A 96 -2.56 11.02 -2.01
C PRO A 96 -3.62 10.58 -1.00
N GLN A 97 -3.24 10.37 0.26
CA GLN A 97 -4.25 10.28 1.31
C GLN A 97 -4.97 11.60 1.25
N GLN A 98 -6.15 11.62 0.61
CA GLN A 98 -7.08 12.71 0.71
C GLN A 98 -7.42 12.79 2.19
N GLY A 99 -6.68 13.60 2.93
CA GLY A 99 -7.18 14.19 4.16
C GLY A 99 -8.52 14.86 3.82
N PRO A 100 -9.40 15.06 4.80
CA PRO A 100 -10.69 15.69 4.54
C PRO A 100 -10.47 17.16 4.15
N GLU A 101 -10.13 17.42 2.90
CA GLU A 101 -10.42 18.69 2.25
C GLU A 101 -11.92 18.70 2.00
N GLY A 102 -12.63 19.16 3.05
CA GLY A 102 -13.93 19.83 2.99
C GLY A 102 -14.81 19.50 1.80
N GLN A 103 -15.15 18.23 1.61
CA GLN A 103 -16.28 17.89 0.76
C GLN A 103 -17.52 18.29 1.55
N GLU A 104 -17.98 19.52 1.34
CA GLU A 104 -19.32 19.95 1.73
C GLU A 104 -20.28 18.85 1.30
N LEU A 105 -20.82 18.15 2.30
CA LEU A 105 -21.89 17.20 2.15
C LEU A 105 -23.02 17.94 1.44
N GLY A 106 -23.25 17.57 0.18
CA GLY A 106 -24.34 18.10 -0.62
C GLY A 106 -25.62 18.08 0.21
N THR A 107 -26.14 19.27 0.49
CA THR A 107 -27.44 19.46 1.12
C THR A 107 -28.45 18.66 0.31
N VAL A 108 -28.92 17.57 0.91
CA VAL A 108 -29.99 16.75 0.37
C VAL A 108 -31.24 17.63 0.35
N LYS A 109 -31.59 18.18 -0.81
CA LYS A 109 -32.95 18.68 -1.04
C LYS A 109 -33.87 17.47 -1.01
N ASN A 110 -34.40 17.14 0.18
CA ASN A 110 -35.45 16.16 0.32
C ASN A 110 -36.69 16.67 -0.41
N VAL A 111 -36.92 16.09 -1.59
CA VAL A 111 -38.20 16.14 -2.29
C VAL A 111 -39.19 15.26 -1.51
N ASP A 112 -40.30 15.89 -1.19
CA ASP A 112 -41.49 15.43 -0.50
C ASP A 112 -41.97 14.02 -0.92
N ARG A 113 -42.40 13.23 0.07
CA ARG A 113 -43.32 12.09 -0.07
C ARG A 113 -43.77 11.58 1.30
N ARG A 114 -44.86 12.14 1.84
CA ARG A 114 -45.80 11.38 2.70
C ARG A 114 -47.21 11.96 2.69
N THR A 115 -47.95 11.47 1.71
CA THR A 115 -49.37 11.11 1.77
C THR A 115 -49.97 11.05 3.18
N LYS A 116 -50.97 11.90 3.44
CA LYS A 116 -52.06 11.63 4.39
C LYS A 116 -53.40 12.09 3.81
N PHE A 117 -54.25 11.13 3.48
CA PHE A 117 -55.72 11.19 3.43
C PHE A 117 -56.20 9.86 4.07
N PRO A 118 -57.36 9.74 4.75
CA PRO A 118 -58.66 10.31 4.36
C PRO A 118 -59.43 10.94 5.58
N ALA A 119 -60.34 11.91 5.41
CA ALA A 119 -61.77 11.88 5.04
C ALA A 119 -62.67 12.32 6.21
N GLU A 120 -63.52 13.32 5.91
CA GLU A 120 -64.91 13.51 6.38
C GLU A 120 -65.22 13.91 7.85
N GLN A 121 -65.79 15.12 8.00
CA GLN A 121 -67.12 15.44 8.57
C GLN A 121 -67.22 16.99 8.70
N ARG A 122 -68.01 17.72 7.88
CA ARG A 122 -69.36 18.24 8.21
C ARG A 122 -69.47 18.56 9.72
N VAL A 123 -69.52 19.81 10.18
CA VAL A 123 -70.51 20.88 9.95
C VAL A 123 -69.85 22.23 10.21
#